data_AF-A0A3D5BB24-F1
#
_entry.id   AF-A0A3D5BB24-F1
#
_cell.length_a   1.000
_cell.length_b   1.000
_cell.length_c   1.000
_cell.angle_alpha   90.00
_cell.angle_beta   90.00
_cell.angle_gamma   90.00
#
_symmetry.space_group_name_H-M   'P 1'
#
loop_
_entity.id
_entity.type
_entity.pdbx_description
1 polymer ?
#
loop_
_entity_poly.entity_id
_entity_poly.type
_entity_poly.pdbx_seq_one_letter_code
_entity_poly.pdbx_strand_id
1 'polypeptide(L)'
;MQKIIFKITKENSSLAADSRFECFILSEDLPSHFKQEFASSAKQSGKLVLGLSLSDVLAYHLDGIVLDLSKSEHIKKDFREQTKDLKNKFIGVICRNRRHEAMIVSECEPDFLIFRAWQDGIENIKELTSWYNEMFLIQSALYPQEDIDYQSFETDFVILDK
;
A
#
# COMPACT_ATOMS: atom_id res chain seq x y z
N MET A 1 -13.23 11.85 1.88
CA MET A 1 -13.57 10.72 0.98
C MET A 1 -12.29 9.98 0.70
N GLN A 2 -12.23 8.69 1.03
CA GLN A 2 -11.03 7.87 0.82
C GLN A 2 -10.72 7.76 -0.67
N LYS A 3 -9.45 7.90 -1.04
CA LYS A 3 -8.96 7.57 -2.39
C LYS A 3 -8.74 6.06 -2.50
N ILE A 4 -8.99 5.50 -3.68
CA ILE A 4 -8.89 4.04 -3.89
C ILE A 4 -7.56 3.70 -4.54
N ILE A 5 -6.84 2.75 -3.92
CA ILE A 5 -5.71 2.04 -4.51
C ILE A 5 -6.20 0.64 -4.85
N PHE A 6 -6.03 0.19 -6.10
CA PHE A 6 -6.51 -1.12 -6.52
C PHE A 6 -5.36 -2.13 -6.62
N LYS A 7 -5.39 -3.18 -5.80
CA LYS A 7 -4.43 -4.27 -5.84
C LYS A 7 -4.86 -5.31 -6.86
N ILE A 8 -4.06 -5.47 -7.91
CA ILE A 8 -4.31 -6.40 -9.00
C ILE A 8 -3.80 -7.77 -8.59
N THR A 9 -4.72 -8.72 -8.48
CA THR A 9 -4.45 -10.12 -8.09
C THR A 9 -4.64 -11.09 -9.26
N LYS A 10 -5.25 -10.64 -10.36
CA LYS A 10 -5.49 -11.40 -11.58
C LYS A 10 -5.30 -10.51 -12.80
N GLU A 11 -4.94 -11.10 -13.93
CA GLU A 11 -4.76 -10.37 -15.19
C GLU A 11 -6.04 -9.64 -15.60
N ASN A 12 -5.96 -8.31 -15.63
CA ASN A 12 -7.03 -7.45 -16.11
C ASN A 12 -6.46 -6.13 -16.64
N SER A 13 -6.10 -6.11 -17.91
CA SER A 13 -5.47 -4.94 -18.54
C SER A 13 -6.43 -3.75 -18.67
N SER A 14 -7.74 -3.96 -18.59
CA SER A 14 -8.73 -2.88 -18.73
C SER A 14 -8.69 -1.89 -17.55
N LEU A 15 -8.23 -2.32 -16.37
CA LEU A 15 -8.12 -1.46 -15.19
C LEU A 15 -7.18 -0.27 -15.40
N ALA A 16 -6.14 -0.44 -16.23
CA ALA A 16 -5.19 0.63 -16.53
C ALA A 16 -5.88 1.87 -17.14
N ALA A 17 -6.99 1.70 -17.86
CA ALA A 17 -7.75 2.79 -18.47
C ALA A 17 -8.90 3.31 -17.58
N ASP A 18 -9.27 2.61 -16.50
CA ASP A 18 -10.43 2.95 -15.67
C ASP A 18 -10.19 4.22 -14.83
N SER A 19 -10.91 5.31 -15.14
CA SER A 19 -10.71 6.62 -14.52
C SER A 19 -11.02 6.67 -13.02
N ARG A 20 -11.63 5.63 -12.45
CA ARG A 20 -11.92 5.55 -11.00
C ARG A 20 -10.67 5.29 -10.16
N PHE A 21 -9.61 4.76 -10.77
CA PHE A 21 -8.38 4.38 -10.06
C PHE A 21 -7.21 5.28 -10.48
N GLU A 22 -6.54 5.85 -9.48
CA GLU A 22 -5.33 6.68 -9.65
C GLU A 22 -4.04 5.90 -9.38
N CYS A 23 -4.13 4.80 -8.63
CA CYS A 23 -2.98 4.02 -8.19
C CYS A 23 -3.31 2.51 -8.15
N PHE A 24 -2.32 1.69 -8.51
CA PHE A 24 -2.41 0.23 -8.49
C PHE A 24 -1.28 -0.40 -7.69
N ILE A 25 -1.54 -1.58 -7.12
CA ILE A 25 -0.51 -2.46 -6.55
C ILE A 25 -0.50 -3.77 -7.33
N LEU A 26 0.64 -4.16 -7.90
CA LEU A 26 0.78 -5.44 -8.60
C LEU A 26 1.12 -6.55 -7.60
N SER A 27 0.31 -7.62 -7.58
CA SER A 27 0.65 -8.84 -6.85
C SER A 27 1.90 -9.52 -7.44
N GLU A 28 2.69 -10.15 -6.58
CA GLU A 28 3.90 -10.88 -6.98
C GLU A 28 3.60 -12.05 -7.90
N ASP A 29 2.43 -12.68 -7.76
CA ASP A 29 2.02 -13.88 -8.49
C ASP A 29 1.61 -13.61 -9.95
N LEU A 30 1.53 -12.34 -10.35
CA LEU A 30 1.17 -11.99 -11.72
C LEU A 30 2.28 -12.34 -12.72
N PRO A 31 1.95 -12.77 -13.96
CA PRO A 31 2.96 -13.03 -14.99
C PRO A 31 3.81 -11.79 -15.30
N SER A 32 5.11 -11.99 -15.51
CA SER A 32 6.07 -10.91 -15.83
C SER A 32 5.65 -10.07 -17.04
N HIS A 33 5.16 -10.71 -18.10
CA HIS A 33 4.66 -10.05 -19.30
C HIS A 33 3.50 -9.10 -18.97
N PHE A 34 2.53 -9.59 -18.18
CA PHE A 34 1.40 -8.78 -17.74
C PHE A 34 1.84 -7.58 -16.89
N LYS A 35 2.74 -7.77 -15.91
CA LYS A 35 3.25 -6.69 -15.06
C LYS A 35 3.90 -5.57 -15.91
N GLN A 36 4.70 -5.94 -16.90
CA GLN A 36 5.38 -5.00 -17.79
C GLN A 36 4.39 -4.21 -18.68
N GLU A 37 3.45 -4.90 -19.32
CA GLU A 37 2.44 -4.25 -20.16
C GLU A 37 1.50 -3.35 -19.35
N PHE A 38 1.05 -3.83 -18.19
CA PHE A 38 0.17 -3.08 -17.31
C PHE A 38 0.85 -1.80 -16.82
N ALA A 39 2.08 -1.89 -16.32
CA ALA A 39 2.84 -0.73 -15.86
C ALA A 39 3.02 0.31 -16.97
N SER A 40 3.32 -0.13 -18.19
CA SER A 40 3.45 0.75 -19.35
C SER A 40 2.13 1.47 -19.69
N SER A 41 1.01 0.74 -19.69
CA SER A 41 -0.33 1.27 -19.98
C SER A 41 -0.82 2.25 -18.90
N ALA A 42 -0.63 1.90 -17.63
CA ALA A 42 -0.98 2.75 -16.49
C ALA A 42 -0.19 4.07 -16.52
N LYS A 43 1.11 4.00 -16.83
CA LYS A 43 1.97 5.19 -16.98
C LYS A 43 1.52 6.10 -18.12
N GLN A 44 1.13 5.54 -19.27
CA GLN A 44 0.57 6.32 -20.38
C GLN A 44 -0.73 7.02 -20.01
N SER A 45 -1.50 6.42 -19.09
CA SER A 45 -2.74 6.99 -18.54
C SER A 45 -2.50 7.93 -17.35
N GLY A 46 -1.24 8.22 -17.01
CA GLY A 46 -0.88 9.11 -15.89
C GLY A 46 -1.14 8.54 -14.49
N LYS A 47 -1.21 7.21 -14.36
CA LYS A 47 -1.51 6.52 -13.10
C LYS A 47 -0.26 5.93 -12.47
N LEU A 48 -0.29 5.78 -11.15
CA LEU A 48 0.79 5.20 -10.38
C LEU A 48 0.67 3.69 -10.28
N VAL A 49 1.81 2.99 -10.32
CA VAL A 49 1.89 1.55 -10.10
C VAL A 49 2.95 1.23 -9.06
N LEU A 50 2.56 0.50 -8.02
CA LEU A 50 3.42 0.04 -6.94
C LEU A 50 3.64 -1.47 -7.04
N GLY A 51 4.83 -1.93 -6.64
CA GLY A 51 5.15 -3.36 -6.50
C GLY A 51 5.13 -3.83 -5.05
N LEU A 52 5.25 -5.14 -4.85
CA LEU A 52 5.46 -5.76 -3.52
C LEU A 52 6.91 -6.23 -3.31
N SER A 53 7.71 -6.30 -4.37
CA SER A 53 9.13 -6.66 -4.31
C SER A 53 10.01 -5.60 -4.98
N LEU A 54 11.22 -5.42 -4.45
CA LEU A 54 12.22 -4.55 -5.06
C LEU A 54 12.56 -4.98 -6.49
N SER A 55 12.62 -6.30 -6.73
CA SER A 55 12.90 -6.86 -8.06
C SER A 55 11.88 -6.43 -9.10
N ASP A 56 10.58 -6.48 -8.78
CA ASP A 56 9.53 -6.03 -9.70
C ASP A 56 9.60 -4.52 -9.94
N VAL A 57 9.83 -3.74 -8.88
CA VAL A 57 9.92 -2.27 -8.98
C VAL A 57 11.02 -1.84 -9.93
N LEU A 58 12.19 -2.50 -9.86
CA LEU A 58 13.32 -2.22 -10.72
C LEU A 58 13.10 -2.76 -12.14
N ALA A 59 12.62 -4.00 -12.29
CA ALA A 59 12.46 -4.67 -13.58
C ALA A 59 11.41 -3.99 -14.48
N TYR A 60 10.33 -3.49 -13.90
CA TYR A 60 9.22 -2.88 -14.64
C TYR A 60 9.13 -1.37 -14.46
N HIS A 61 10.15 -0.75 -13.85
CA HIS A 61 10.23 0.69 -13.59
C HIS A 61 8.99 1.27 -12.88
N LEU A 62 8.45 0.54 -11.89
CA LEU A 62 7.27 0.93 -11.13
C LEU A 62 7.51 2.20 -10.32
N ASP A 63 6.46 2.92 -9.95
CA ASP A 63 6.53 4.22 -9.27
C ASP A 63 6.88 4.08 -7.78
N GLY A 64 6.67 2.90 -7.20
CA GLY A 64 6.98 2.66 -5.79
C GLY A 64 6.77 1.23 -5.33
N ILE A 65 6.85 1.03 -4.02
CA ILE A 65 6.75 -0.26 -3.35
C ILE A 65 5.78 -0.19 -2.18
N VAL A 66 5.14 -1.31 -1.87
CA VAL A 66 4.52 -1.56 -0.57
C VAL A 66 5.33 -2.62 0.17
N LEU A 67 5.91 -2.23 1.31
CA LEU A 67 6.70 -3.11 2.18
C LEU A 67 5.80 -3.72 3.25
N ASP A 68 5.96 -5.02 3.53
CA ASP A 68 5.32 -5.64 4.69
C ASP A 68 6.32 -5.79 5.84
N LEU A 69 6.24 -4.87 6.80
CA LEU A 69 7.05 -4.88 8.03
C LEU A 69 6.26 -5.38 9.23
N SER A 70 5.05 -5.92 9.05
CA SER A 70 4.18 -6.37 10.15
C SER A 70 4.77 -7.50 11.01
N LYS A 71 5.77 -8.21 10.48
CA LYS A 71 6.51 -9.29 11.16
C LYS A 71 7.96 -8.91 11.52
N SER A 72 8.35 -7.66 11.29
CA SER A 72 9.71 -7.21 11.58
C SER A 72 9.91 -6.96 13.08
N GLU A 73 10.97 -7.52 13.64
CA GLU A 73 11.46 -7.20 15.00
C GLU A 73 12.41 -5.99 15.00
N HIS A 74 12.83 -5.53 13.81
CA HIS A 74 13.83 -4.48 13.62
C HIS A 74 13.39 -3.47 12.56
N ILE A 75 12.18 -2.92 12.70
CA ILE A 75 11.49 -2.08 11.70
C ILE A 75 12.40 -1.05 11.02
N LYS A 76 13.14 -0.23 11.79
CA LYS A 76 14.01 0.82 11.22
C LYS A 76 15.13 0.26 10.35
N LYS A 77 15.72 -0.85 10.78
CA LYS A 77 16.80 -1.52 10.04
C LYS A 77 16.24 -2.11 8.75
N ASP A 78 15.16 -2.86 8.85
CA ASP A 78 14.56 -3.56 7.72
C ASP A 78 14.00 -2.57 6.69
N PHE A 79 13.37 -1.48 7.14
CA PHE A 79 12.95 -0.38 6.28
C PHE A 79 14.12 0.21 5.50
N ARG A 80 15.21 0.58 6.18
CA ARG A 80 16.40 1.15 5.54
C ARG A 80 17.04 0.18 4.55
N GLU A 81 17.11 -1.10 4.87
CA GLU A 81 17.70 -2.12 4.00
C GLU A 81 16.87 -2.35 2.73
N GLN A 82 15.55 -2.33 2.84
CA GLN A 82 14.63 -2.55 1.71
C GLN A 82 14.43 -1.30 0.85
N THR A 83 14.70 -0.10 1.38
CA THR A 83 14.51 1.18 0.67
C THR A 83 15.80 1.81 0.13
N LYS A 84 16.97 1.27 0.45
CA LYS A 84 18.29 1.85 0.09
C LYS A 84 18.46 2.16 -1.42
N ASP A 85 17.83 1.36 -2.28
CA ASP A 85 17.94 1.46 -3.75
C ASP A 85 16.71 2.16 -4.39
N LEU A 86 15.74 2.60 -3.59
CA LEU A 86 14.46 3.16 -4.01
C LEU A 86 14.46 4.70 -3.98
N LYS A 87 15.36 5.32 -4.74
CA LYS A 87 15.41 6.80 -4.83
C LYS A 87 14.21 7.35 -5.61
N ASN A 88 13.54 8.35 -5.05
CA ASN A 88 12.37 9.03 -5.65
C ASN A 88 11.23 8.06 -6.00
N LYS A 89 11.00 7.06 -5.15
CA LYS A 89 9.94 6.06 -5.28
C LYS A 89 8.98 6.22 -4.12
N PHE A 90 7.69 5.99 -4.37
CA PHE A 90 6.70 5.94 -3.30
C PHE A 90 6.92 4.70 -2.43
N ILE A 91 6.81 4.84 -1.12
CA ILE A 91 7.00 3.78 -0.14
C ILE A 91 5.76 3.72 0.76
N GLY A 92 4.90 2.75 0.49
CA GLY A 92 3.84 2.33 1.42
C GLY A 92 4.37 1.28 2.38
N VAL A 93 3.90 1.27 3.63
CA VAL A 93 4.33 0.25 4.61
C VAL A 93 3.14 -0.36 5.33
N ILE A 94 3.03 -1.68 5.30
CA ILE A 94 2.15 -2.45 6.17
C ILE A 94 2.86 -2.66 7.50
N CYS A 95 2.24 -2.21 8.58
CA CYS A 95 2.73 -2.44 9.93
C CYS A 95 1.81 -3.41 10.69
N ARG A 96 2.25 -3.83 11.87
CA ARG A 96 1.36 -4.50 12.82
C ARG A 96 0.35 -3.47 13.36
N ASN A 97 -0.89 -3.87 13.55
CA ASN A 97 -1.97 -2.98 14.05
C ASN A 97 -1.81 -2.65 15.54
N ARG A 98 -0.80 -1.85 15.87
CA ARG A 98 -0.48 -1.40 17.20
C ARG A 98 0.11 0.00 17.11
N ARG A 99 -0.24 0.85 18.08
CA ARG A 99 0.24 2.23 18.15
C ARG A 99 1.76 2.31 18.13
N HIS A 100 2.43 1.47 18.92
CA HIS A 100 3.89 1.46 19.02
C HIS A 100 4.58 1.18 17.67
N GLU A 101 4.16 0.12 16.96
CA GLU A 101 4.68 -0.22 15.66
C GLU A 101 4.36 0.86 14.61
N ALA A 102 3.16 1.44 14.64
CA ALA A 102 2.79 2.57 13.77
C ALA A 102 3.68 3.81 14.03
N MET A 103 4.01 4.12 15.29
CA MET A 103 4.95 5.19 15.64
C MET A 103 6.34 4.92 15.04
N ILE A 104 6.89 3.72 15.26
CA ILE A 104 8.24 3.38 14.79
C ILE A 104 8.33 3.43 13.27
N VAL A 105 7.32 2.90 12.56
CA VAL A 105 7.29 2.97 11.10
C VAL A 105 7.19 4.42 10.62
N SER A 106 6.39 5.24 11.30
CA SER A 106 6.24 6.67 10.93
C SER A 106 7.52 7.47 11.12
N GLU A 107 8.36 7.12 12.11
CA GLU A 107 9.71 7.71 12.27
C GLU A 107 10.64 7.40 11.09
N CYS A 108 10.30 6.41 10.25
CA CYS A 108 11.03 6.12 9.02
C CYS A 108 10.54 6.95 7.83
N GLU A 109 9.53 7.79 8.02
CA GLU A 109 8.94 8.69 7.02
C GLU A 109 8.52 8.00 5.69
N PRO A 110 7.73 6.90 5.72
CA PRO A 110 7.10 6.40 4.50
C PRO A 110 6.11 7.42 3.93
N ASP A 111 5.78 7.30 2.66
CA ASP A 111 4.76 8.14 2.03
C ASP A 111 3.36 7.86 2.59
N PHE A 112 3.09 6.60 2.96
CA PHE A 112 1.84 6.22 3.65
C PHE A 112 1.98 4.93 4.45
N LEU A 113 1.17 4.82 5.50
CA LEU A 113 1.08 3.65 6.38
C LEU A 113 -0.19 2.84 6.09
N ILE A 114 -0.11 1.51 6.14
CA ILE A 114 -1.20 0.61 5.77
C ILE A 114 -1.59 -0.26 6.97
N PHE A 115 -2.86 -0.17 7.36
CA PHE A 115 -3.47 -1.01 8.40
C PHE A 115 -4.32 -2.10 7.75
N ARG A 116 -4.06 -3.37 8.07
CA ARG A 116 -4.90 -4.49 7.61
C ARG A 116 -6.11 -4.62 8.51
N ALA A 117 -7.31 -4.83 7.96
CA ALA A 117 -8.51 -5.01 8.78
C ALA A 117 -9.16 -6.38 8.60
N TRP A 118 -9.55 -6.99 9.71
CA TRP A 118 -10.37 -8.19 9.78
C TRP A 118 -11.63 -7.86 10.60
N GLN A 119 -12.69 -8.66 10.47
CA GLN A 119 -13.89 -8.51 11.30
C GLN A 119 -13.55 -8.67 12.78
N ASP A 120 -12.62 -9.57 13.10
CA ASP A 120 -12.08 -9.70 14.44
C ASP A 120 -11.22 -8.48 14.82
N GLY A 121 -11.57 -7.84 15.94
CA GLY A 121 -10.89 -6.64 16.42
C GLY A 121 -11.16 -5.36 15.62
N ILE A 122 -12.22 -5.32 14.80
CA ILE A 122 -12.55 -4.17 13.94
C ILE A 122 -12.59 -2.82 14.67
N GLU A 123 -13.17 -2.77 15.87
CA GLU A 123 -13.25 -1.55 16.68
C GLU A 123 -11.87 -1.08 17.16
N ASN A 124 -10.97 -2.01 17.52
CA ASN A 124 -9.60 -1.65 17.86
C ASN A 124 -8.86 -1.03 16.66
N ILE A 125 -9.17 -1.48 15.44
CA ILE A 125 -8.55 -0.96 14.23
C ILE A 125 -9.11 0.43 13.91
N LYS A 126 -10.41 0.66 14.07
CA LYS A 126 -11.02 2.00 13.93
C LYS A 126 -10.39 3.00 14.91
N GLU A 127 -10.28 2.62 16.18
CA GLU A 127 -9.61 3.44 17.19
C GLU A 127 -8.14 3.71 16.85
N LEU A 128 -7.44 2.72 16.28
CA LEU A 128 -6.07 2.87 15.84
C LEU A 128 -5.94 3.84 14.67
N THR A 129 -6.79 3.71 13.65
CA THR A 129 -6.75 4.58 12.45
C THR A 129 -7.14 6.02 12.78
N SER A 130 -8.14 6.20 13.66
CA SER A 130 -8.55 7.52 14.15
C SER A 130 -7.43 8.19 14.95
N TRP A 131 -6.87 7.48 15.94
CA TRP A 131 -5.70 7.96 16.68
C TRP A 131 -4.51 8.28 15.77
N TYR A 132 -4.27 7.48 14.74
CA TYR A 132 -3.13 7.68 13.84
C TYR A 132 -3.28 8.99 13.06
N ASN A 133 -4.45 9.25 12.48
CA ASN A 133 -4.71 10.47 11.73
C ASN A 133 -4.69 11.73 12.58
N GLU A 134 -5.04 11.64 13.87
CA GLU A 134 -4.93 12.77 14.80
C GLU A 134 -3.47 13.11 15.13
N MET A 135 -2.59 12.10 15.16
CA MET A 135 -1.24 12.23 15.67
C MET A 135 -0.16 12.39 14.59
N PHE A 136 -0.41 11.91 13.37
CA PHE A 136 0.56 11.86 12.29
C PHE A 136 0.09 12.63 11.05
N LEU A 137 1.03 13.27 10.37
CA LEU A 137 0.80 13.90 9.05
C LEU A 137 1.02 12.94 7.89
N ILE A 138 1.60 11.77 8.15
CA ILE A 138 1.80 10.72 7.16
C ILE A 138 0.43 10.12 6.86
N GLN A 139 0.12 9.97 5.57
CA GLN A 139 -1.17 9.48 5.14
C GLN A 139 -1.37 8.01 5.55
N SER A 140 -2.62 7.62 5.80
CA SER A 140 -2.96 6.26 6.18
C SER A 140 -3.85 5.58 5.14
N ALA A 141 -3.71 4.26 5.05
CA ALA A 141 -4.49 3.41 4.17
C ALA A 141 -5.10 2.26 4.97
N LEU A 142 -6.36 1.96 4.70
CA LEU A 142 -6.99 0.72 5.16
C LEU A 142 -6.85 -0.35 4.08
N TYR A 143 -6.44 -1.57 4.45
CA TYR A 143 -6.51 -2.74 3.59
C TYR A 143 -7.44 -3.80 4.22
N PRO A 144 -8.75 -3.77 3.90
CA PRO A 144 -9.68 -4.81 4.31
C PRO A 144 -9.23 -6.17 3.81
N GLN A 145 -9.16 -7.15 4.70
CA GLN A 145 -8.86 -8.55 4.37
C GLN A 145 -10.14 -9.37 4.18
N GLU A 146 -11.27 -8.82 4.58
CA GLU A 146 -12.61 -9.41 4.55
C GLU A 146 -13.61 -8.38 4.01
N ASP A 147 -14.86 -8.78 3.83
CA ASP A 147 -15.94 -7.85 3.48
C ASP A 147 -16.27 -6.98 4.71
N ILE A 148 -15.66 -5.80 4.75
CA ILE A 148 -15.71 -4.84 5.85
C ILE A 148 -16.15 -3.50 5.27
N ASP A 149 -17.04 -2.81 5.98
CA ASP A 149 -17.41 -1.44 5.68
C ASP A 149 -16.23 -0.49 5.93
N TYR A 150 -15.37 -0.35 4.92
CA TYR A 150 -14.17 0.48 4.97
C TYR A 150 -14.49 1.97 5.10
N GLN A 151 -15.71 2.40 4.76
CA GLN A 151 -16.11 3.82 4.84
C GLN A 151 -16.25 4.28 6.29
N SER A 152 -16.39 3.34 7.24
CA SER A 152 -16.43 3.62 8.67
C SER A 152 -15.06 3.91 9.29
N PHE A 153 -13.97 3.83 8.52
CA PHE A 153 -12.61 4.07 8.99
C PHE A 153 -12.12 5.45 8.58
N GLU A 154 -11.44 6.11 9.50
CA GLU A 154 -10.73 7.35 9.22
C GLU A 154 -9.39 6.99 8.58
N THR A 155 -9.31 7.00 7.25
CA THR A 155 -8.05 6.88 6.49
C THR A 155 -8.08 7.73 5.24
N ASP A 156 -6.91 8.08 4.69
CA ASP A 156 -6.79 8.78 3.40
C ASP A 156 -7.09 7.86 2.22
N PHE A 157 -6.64 6.61 2.33
CA PHE A 157 -6.73 5.61 1.27
C PHE A 157 -7.49 4.36 1.72
N VAL A 158 -8.02 3.64 0.73
CA VAL A 158 -8.44 2.25 0.87
C VAL A 158 -7.81 1.40 -0.24
N ILE A 159 -7.28 0.24 0.14
CA ILE A 159 -6.71 -0.75 -0.78
C ILE A 159 -7.78 -1.83 -1.00
N LEU A 160 -8.24 -1.97 -2.25
CA LEU A 160 -9.21 -2.99 -2.65
C LEU A 160 -8.56 -4.00 -3.58
N ASP A 161 -8.96 -5.26 -3.51
CA ASP A 161 -8.43 -6.34 -4.34
C ASP A 161 -9.51 -7.21 -5.01
N LYS A 162 -10.76 -6.75 -4.96
CA LYS A 162 -11.97 -7.41 -5.49
C LYS A 162 -12.84 -6.41 -6.24
#